data_AF-A0A7V8E8P1-F1
#
_entry.id   AF-A0A7V8E8P1-F1
#
_cell.length_a   1.000
_cell.length_b   1.000
_cell.length_c   1.000
_cell.angle_alpha   90.00
_cell.angle_beta   90.00
_cell.angle_gamma   90.00
#
_symmetry.space_group_name_H-M   'P 1'
#
loop_
_entity.id
_entity.type
_entity.pdbx_description
1 polymer ?
#
loop_
_entity_poly.entity_id
_entity_poly.type
_entity_poly.pdbx_seq_one_letter_code
_entity_poly.pdbx_strand_id
1 'polypeptide(L)'
;MSDPSPIVLALRDALPTRVHAEMLFEQAADLLGASGWVENWAGGTRRVLFRRDPSGDVVPWPVVTLRLVGSEDFEIEGAGEAPPRPERYGRAPNLHGLGPGDIQIHDGKESYSIRYDDDGRYFETSAPHSRDLLAGIPAALARRTAQPLEILSEVLAGLDPGRHGPARLAVPKPFPCGITDLWNKGLRALRQAVFDGSVPAGTACAVADGLTGDAVAWGASREEALVAWRVRVADVRPWPSRTEAAPGIPGEEAWKEKAPTGLDAPMPKRVPENIPAAILRLETPPAPSIPGDWKRLLADNGAVVPVLARPDPNGFTLIGDRAAAAIPPGEIDGRLARAGAASRRAFPQRHEYPEELPPKACTVTTYRLVDEATGKPIEPERETEAQSPEFQIAGVNGERLRWGALRLRWEKP
;
A
#
# COMPACT_ATOMS: atom_id res chain seq x y z
N MET A 1 12.95 19.44 -18.23
CA MET A 1 12.98 17.99 -17.98
C MET A 1 14.06 17.74 -16.95
N SER A 2 13.75 17.04 -15.85
CA SER A 2 14.77 16.60 -14.90
C SER A 2 15.61 15.50 -15.53
N ASP A 3 16.93 15.49 -15.26
CA ASP A 3 17.79 14.40 -15.68
C ASP A 3 17.27 13.05 -15.13
N PRO A 4 17.32 11.96 -15.92
CA PRO A 4 16.86 10.65 -15.48
C PRO A 4 17.69 10.19 -14.27
N SER A 5 17.01 9.57 -13.31
CA SER A 5 17.67 9.09 -12.09
C SER A 5 18.78 8.07 -12.43
N PRO A 6 19.95 8.09 -11.75
CA PRO A 6 21.04 7.14 -12.01
C PRO A 6 20.62 5.66 -11.97
N ILE A 7 19.63 5.32 -11.16
CA ILE A 7 19.06 3.96 -11.11
C ILE A 7 18.31 3.57 -12.38
N VAL A 8 17.61 4.51 -13.01
CA VAL A 8 16.88 4.27 -14.25
C VAL A 8 17.88 3.98 -15.37
N LEU A 9 18.96 4.75 -15.43
CA LEU A 9 20.05 4.50 -16.38
C LEU A 9 20.71 3.15 -16.13
N ALA A 10 20.97 2.80 -14.86
CA ALA A 10 21.58 1.52 -14.51
C ALA A 10 20.67 0.33 -14.84
N LEU A 11 19.38 0.41 -14.51
CA LEU A 11 18.40 -0.62 -14.81
C LEU A 11 18.17 -0.77 -16.32
N ARG A 12 18.13 0.34 -17.07
CA ARG A 12 18.08 0.31 -18.53
C ARG A 12 19.22 -0.51 -19.11
N ASP A 13 20.45 -0.19 -18.68
CA ASP A 13 21.64 -0.82 -19.24
C ASP A 13 21.68 -2.32 -18.89
N ALA A 14 21.08 -2.71 -17.77
CA ALA A 14 20.96 -4.11 -17.33
C ALA A 14 19.76 -4.86 -17.92
N LEU A 15 18.66 -4.17 -18.28
CA LEU A 15 17.40 -4.74 -18.74
C LEU A 15 16.96 -4.15 -20.09
N PRO A 16 17.75 -4.29 -21.17
CA PRO A 16 17.51 -3.59 -22.42
C PRO A 16 16.27 -4.07 -23.18
N THR A 17 15.71 -5.24 -22.87
CA THR A 17 14.51 -5.78 -23.52
C THR A 17 13.60 -6.51 -22.53
N ARG A 18 12.34 -6.74 -22.93
CA ARG A 18 11.37 -7.56 -22.19
C ARG A 18 11.91 -8.95 -21.84
N VAL A 19 12.70 -9.57 -22.72
CA VAL A 19 13.33 -10.88 -22.44
C VAL A 19 14.32 -10.79 -21.27
N HIS A 20 15.06 -9.69 -21.13
CA HIS A 20 15.94 -9.50 -19.97
C HIS A 20 15.14 -9.31 -18.67
N ALA A 21 13.99 -8.64 -18.74
CA ALA A 21 13.07 -8.53 -17.62
C ALA A 21 12.47 -9.90 -17.22
N GLU A 22 12.11 -10.75 -18.19
CA GLU A 22 11.72 -12.14 -17.95
C GLU A 22 12.85 -12.92 -17.26
N MET A 23 14.07 -12.85 -17.81
CA MET A 23 15.24 -13.51 -17.22
C MET A 23 15.51 -13.04 -15.79
N LEU A 24 15.40 -11.74 -15.51
CA LEU A 24 15.54 -11.20 -14.16
C LEU A 24 14.49 -11.80 -13.21
N PHE A 25 13.22 -11.89 -13.65
CA PHE A 25 12.16 -12.48 -12.83
C PHE A 25 12.47 -13.94 -12.50
N GLU A 26 12.84 -14.75 -13.49
CA GLU A 26 13.15 -16.18 -13.28
C GLU A 26 14.38 -16.35 -12.39
N GLN A 27 15.46 -15.61 -12.63
CA GLN A 27 16.67 -15.68 -11.80
C GLN A 27 16.40 -15.26 -10.35
N ALA A 28 15.62 -14.19 -10.14
CA ALA A 28 15.24 -13.78 -8.79
C ALA A 28 14.36 -14.84 -8.09
N ALA A 29 13.43 -15.47 -8.81
CA ALA A 29 12.60 -16.53 -8.28
C ALA A 29 13.43 -17.78 -7.91
N ASP A 30 14.36 -18.17 -8.78
CA ASP A 30 15.27 -19.29 -8.55
C ASP A 30 16.18 -19.06 -7.34
N LEU A 31 16.75 -17.86 -7.21
CA LEU A 31 17.59 -17.48 -6.06
C LEU A 31 16.81 -17.46 -4.74
N LEU A 32 15.55 -17.03 -4.75
CA LEU A 32 14.70 -17.08 -3.56
C LEU A 32 14.28 -18.50 -3.19
N GLY A 33 14.14 -19.39 -4.18
CA GLY A 33 13.79 -20.81 -3.99
C GLY A 33 12.55 -20.97 -3.10
N ALA A 34 12.67 -21.73 -2.00
CA ALA A 34 11.57 -21.96 -1.06
C ALA A 34 11.08 -20.68 -0.32
N SER A 35 11.90 -19.63 -0.30
CA SER A 35 11.55 -18.32 0.25
C SER A 35 10.78 -17.45 -0.76
N GLY A 36 10.68 -17.87 -2.03
CA GLY A 36 9.87 -17.20 -3.04
C GLY A 36 8.41 -17.63 -3.00
N TRP A 37 7.51 -16.71 -3.34
CA TRP A 37 6.11 -17.00 -3.64
C TRP A 37 5.73 -16.33 -4.95
N VAL A 38 5.39 -17.12 -5.97
CA VAL A 38 5.01 -16.60 -7.29
C VAL A 38 3.49 -16.67 -7.47
N GLU A 39 2.88 -15.54 -7.80
CA GLU A 39 1.50 -15.47 -8.27
C GLU A 39 1.47 -15.24 -9.78
N ASN A 40 0.66 -16.03 -10.49
CA ASN A 40 0.45 -15.91 -11.93
C ASN A 40 -0.98 -15.45 -12.20
N TRP A 41 -1.11 -14.34 -12.92
CA TRP A 41 -2.33 -13.63 -13.24
C TRP A 41 -2.60 -13.63 -14.73
N ALA A 42 -3.90 -13.65 -15.08
CA ALA A 42 -4.39 -13.55 -16.46
C ALA A 42 -3.66 -14.51 -17.42
N GLY A 43 -3.70 -15.82 -17.10
CA GLY A 43 -3.02 -16.85 -17.90
C GLY A 43 -1.50 -16.73 -17.93
N GLY A 44 -0.89 -16.17 -16.88
CA GLY A 44 0.56 -15.97 -16.76
C GLY A 44 1.08 -14.69 -17.42
N THR A 45 0.22 -13.86 -18.01
CA THR A 45 0.62 -12.57 -18.61
C THR A 45 1.04 -11.53 -17.58
N ARG A 46 0.64 -11.69 -16.31
CA ARG A 46 1.20 -10.93 -15.18
C ARG A 46 1.71 -11.89 -14.13
N ARG A 47 2.95 -11.70 -13.68
CA ARG A 47 3.62 -12.53 -12.68
C ARG A 47 4.10 -11.64 -11.54
N VAL A 48 3.91 -12.07 -10.31
CA VAL A 48 4.29 -11.30 -9.13
C VAL A 48 5.08 -12.21 -8.20
N LEU A 49 6.31 -11.81 -7.89
CA LEU A 49 7.21 -12.53 -6.99
C LEU A 49 7.19 -11.83 -5.63
N PHE A 50 6.78 -12.56 -4.60
CA PHE A 50 6.84 -12.14 -3.20
C PHE A 50 7.91 -12.92 -2.46
N ARG A 51 8.29 -12.41 -1.28
CA ARG A 51 9.22 -13.06 -0.36
C ARG A 51 8.50 -13.57 0.87
N ARG A 52 8.88 -14.76 1.32
CA ARG A 52 8.60 -15.29 2.64
C ARG A 52 9.73 -14.94 3.61
N ASP A 53 9.37 -14.62 4.84
CA ASP A 53 10.33 -14.48 5.92
C ASP A 53 10.69 -15.85 6.53
N PRO A 54 11.63 -15.92 7.50
CA PRO A 54 12.01 -17.18 8.13
C PRO A 54 10.88 -17.94 8.84
N SER A 55 9.76 -17.28 9.16
CA SER A 55 8.58 -17.93 9.74
C SER A 55 7.69 -18.61 8.70
N GLY A 56 7.98 -18.40 7.40
CA GLY A 56 7.18 -18.87 6.28
C GLY A 56 6.05 -17.92 5.88
N ASP A 57 5.84 -16.84 6.63
CA ASP A 57 4.83 -15.82 6.30
C ASP A 57 5.29 -14.98 5.11
N VAL A 58 4.35 -14.62 4.25
CA VAL A 58 4.58 -13.77 3.08
C VAL A 58 4.63 -12.31 3.52
N VAL A 59 5.59 -11.56 3.00
CA VAL A 59 5.64 -10.10 3.10
C VAL A 59 4.73 -9.55 2.00
N PRO A 60 3.75 -8.68 2.29
CA PRO A 60 2.71 -8.31 1.33
C PRO A 60 3.18 -7.40 0.20
N TRP A 61 4.47 -7.09 0.18
CA TRP A 61 5.14 -6.30 -0.84
C TRP A 61 5.82 -7.22 -1.84
N PRO A 62 5.53 -7.11 -3.14
CA PRO A 62 6.29 -7.82 -4.14
C PRO A 62 7.77 -7.46 -4.06
N VAL A 63 8.62 -8.32 -4.60
CA VAL A 63 10.02 -8.03 -4.94
C VAL A 63 10.08 -7.60 -6.40
N VAL A 64 9.37 -8.33 -7.28
CA VAL A 64 9.28 -8.04 -8.71
C VAL A 64 7.87 -8.31 -9.22
N THR A 65 7.34 -7.41 -10.03
CA THR A 65 6.16 -7.63 -10.86
C THR A 65 6.58 -7.62 -12.33
N LEU A 66 6.14 -8.60 -13.10
CA LEU A 66 6.37 -8.70 -14.54
C LEU A 66 5.04 -8.74 -15.27
N ARG A 67 4.90 -7.98 -16.36
CA ARG A 67 3.76 -8.03 -17.29
C ARG A 67 4.30 -8.29 -18.69
N LEU A 68 3.80 -9.34 -19.33
CA LEU A 68 4.24 -9.82 -20.65
C LEU A 68 3.43 -9.23 -21.80
N VAL A 69 2.37 -8.50 -21.49
CA VAL A 69 1.57 -7.73 -22.43
C VAL A 69 1.74 -6.25 -22.11
N GLY A 70 1.70 -5.41 -23.14
CA GLY A 70 1.58 -3.97 -22.93
C GLY A 70 0.37 -3.68 -22.05
N SER A 71 0.47 -2.67 -21.18
CA SER A 71 -0.76 -2.15 -20.61
C SER A 71 -1.60 -1.67 -21.79
N GLU A 72 -2.79 -2.23 -21.99
CA GLU A 72 -3.80 -1.49 -22.74
C GLU A 72 -3.88 -0.14 -22.05
N ASP A 73 -3.48 0.91 -22.77
CA ASP A 73 -3.78 2.26 -22.33
C ASP A 73 -5.31 2.28 -22.28
N PHE A 74 -5.88 2.20 -21.08
CA PHE A 74 -7.31 2.34 -20.89
C PHE A 74 -7.65 3.76 -21.34
N GLU A 75 -8.08 3.92 -22.59
CA GLU A 75 -8.71 5.14 -23.06
C GLU A 75 -10.00 5.28 -22.27
N ILE A 76 -9.95 6.09 -21.22
CA ILE A 76 -11.15 6.50 -20.49
C ILE A 76 -11.88 7.48 -21.43
N GLU A 77 -13.00 7.05 -22.00
CA GLU A 77 -13.87 7.90 -22.81
C GLU A 77 -14.22 9.18 -22.03
N GLY A 78 -13.82 10.33 -22.54
CA GLY A 78 -14.03 11.64 -21.89
C GLY A 78 -12.89 12.17 -21.02
N ALA A 79 -11.80 11.41 -20.82
CA ALA A 79 -10.54 12.00 -20.37
C ALA A 79 -10.00 12.89 -21.51
N GLY A 80 -9.76 14.18 -21.23
CA GLY A 80 -9.18 15.10 -22.21
C GLY A 80 -7.88 14.54 -22.81
N GLU A 81 -7.48 15.07 -23.97
CA GLU A 81 -6.27 14.66 -24.69
C GLU A 81 -5.11 14.46 -23.70
N ALA A 82 -4.66 13.21 -23.56
CA ALA A 82 -3.65 12.86 -22.58
C ALA A 82 -2.43 13.75 -22.80
N PRO A 83 -1.80 14.28 -21.74
CA PRO A 83 -0.61 15.10 -21.90
C PRO A 83 0.41 14.37 -22.79
N PRO A 84 1.14 15.11 -23.65
CA PRO A 84 2.05 14.51 -24.61
C PRO A 84 2.99 13.53 -23.90
N ARG A 85 3.03 12.29 -24.41
CA ARG A 85 3.88 11.23 -23.85
C ARG A 85 5.32 11.77 -23.77
N PRO A 86 6.03 11.57 -22.65
CA PRO A 86 7.42 12.01 -22.53
C PRO A 86 8.25 11.48 -23.70
N GLU A 87 9.27 12.25 -24.12
CA GLU A 87 10.15 11.84 -25.20
C GLU A 87 10.75 10.45 -24.94
N ARG A 88 10.61 9.55 -25.93
CA ARG A 88 11.04 8.15 -25.82
C ARG A 88 12.57 8.09 -25.84
N TYR A 89 13.17 7.49 -24.81
CA TYR A 89 14.63 7.40 -24.68
C TYR A 89 15.23 6.32 -25.60
N GLY A 90 15.68 6.74 -26.79
CA GLY A 90 16.49 5.92 -27.69
C GLY A 90 15.79 4.67 -28.24
N ARG A 91 16.43 4.01 -29.20
CA ARG A 91 16.02 2.68 -29.67
C ARG A 91 16.92 1.67 -28.97
N ALA A 92 16.35 0.62 -28.38
CA ALA A 92 17.16 -0.53 -27.99
C ALA A 92 17.92 -1.03 -29.24
N PRO A 93 19.21 -1.42 -29.14
CA PRO A 93 19.92 -2.02 -30.26
C PRO A 93 19.11 -3.19 -30.82
N ASN A 94 19.20 -3.47 -32.13
CA ASN A 94 18.43 -4.52 -32.82
C ASN A 94 18.57 -5.89 -32.13
N LEU A 95 17.68 -6.17 -31.17
CA LEU A 95 17.68 -7.37 -30.33
C LEU A 95 16.40 -8.16 -30.63
N HIS A 96 16.50 -9.48 -30.68
CA HIS A 96 15.32 -10.35 -30.75
C HIS A 96 14.54 -10.31 -29.42
N GLY A 97 13.20 -10.46 -29.48
CA GLY A 97 12.34 -10.42 -28.29
C GLY A 97 11.73 -9.06 -27.95
N LEU A 98 11.67 -8.15 -28.93
CA LEU A 98 10.92 -6.89 -28.85
C LEU A 98 9.42 -7.24 -28.82
N GLY A 99 8.82 -6.97 -27.68
CA GLY A 99 7.40 -7.12 -27.44
C GLY A 99 7.04 -6.27 -26.24
N PRO A 100 5.79 -5.83 -26.15
CA PRO A 100 5.40 -4.89 -25.13
C PRO A 100 5.37 -5.60 -23.78
N GLY A 101 5.70 -4.87 -22.72
CA GLY A 101 5.71 -5.44 -21.38
C GLY A 101 6.10 -4.42 -20.34
N ASP A 102 6.04 -4.81 -19.07
CA ASP A 102 6.41 -3.96 -17.95
C ASP A 102 7.12 -4.83 -16.91
N ILE A 103 8.18 -4.28 -16.33
CA ILE A 103 8.76 -4.81 -15.10
C ILE A 103 8.74 -3.74 -14.02
N GLN A 104 8.29 -4.12 -12.83
CA GLN A 104 8.32 -3.30 -11.64
C GLN A 104 9.21 -3.97 -10.61
N ILE A 105 10.22 -3.25 -10.14
CA ILE A 105 11.10 -3.68 -9.06
C ILE A 105 10.67 -2.93 -7.81
N HIS A 106 10.39 -3.68 -6.77
CA HIS A 106 9.77 -3.16 -5.55
C HIS A 106 10.76 -3.13 -4.40
N ASP A 107 10.63 -2.09 -3.59
CA ASP A 107 11.36 -1.89 -2.34
C ASP A 107 10.35 -1.44 -1.27
N GLY A 108 9.62 -2.43 -0.74
CA GLY A 108 8.43 -2.18 0.07
C GLY A 108 7.26 -1.67 -0.78
N LYS A 109 6.63 -0.57 -0.35
CA LYS A 109 5.52 0.06 -1.10
C LYS A 109 5.99 0.85 -2.33
N GLU A 110 7.26 1.22 -2.36
CA GLU A 110 7.85 2.01 -3.44
C GLU A 110 8.31 1.08 -4.55
N SER A 111 8.29 1.55 -5.80
CA SER A 111 8.71 0.75 -6.94
C SER A 111 9.25 1.59 -8.08
N TYR A 112 10.16 0.98 -8.83
CA TYR A 112 10.59 1.47 -10.13
C TYR A 112 9.96 0.62 -11.22
N SER A 113 9.39 1.26 -12.23
CA SER A 113 8.78 0.55 -13.35
C SER A 113 9.43 0.94 -14.68
N ILE A 114 9.74 -0.07 -15.48
CA ILE A 114 10.24 0.04 -16.85
C ILE A 114 9.20 -0.59 -17.75
N ARG A 115 8.65 0.21 -18.67
CA ARG A 115 7.76 -0.29 -19.72
C ARG A 115 8.49 -0.43 -21.03
N TYR A 116 8.31 -1.56 -21.71
CA TYR A 116 8.76 -1.85 -23.06
C TYR A 116 7.60 -1.67 -24.04
N ASP A 117 7.85 -0.98 -25.14
CA ASP A 117 6.95 -0.78 -26.28
C ASP A 117 7.16 -1.88 -27.34
N ASP A 118 6.29 -1.94 -28.34
CA ASP A 118 6.36 -2.91 -29.44
C ASP A 118 7.69 -2.81 -30.22
N ASP A 119 8.20 -1.59 -30.37
CA ASP A 119 9.48 -1.30 -31.03
C ASP A 119 10.71 -1.57 -30.12
N GLY A 120 10.50 -2.07 -28.90
CA GLY A 120 11.52 -2.28 -27.88
C GLY A 120 12.10 -0.99 -27.29
N ARG A 121 11.46 0.16 -27.56
CA ARG A 121 11.72 1.40 -26.80
C ARG A 121 11.19 1.21 -25.39
N TYR A 122 11.88 1.75 -24.40
CA TYR A 122 11.41 1.72 -23.01
C TYR A 122 11.24 3.13 -22.45
N PHE A 123 10.44 3.24 -21.39
CA PHE A 123 10.28 4.48 -20.64
C PHE A 123 10.05 4.19 -19.16
N GLU A 124 10.50 5.11 -18.32
CA GLU A 124 10.20 5.12 -16.89
C GLU A 124 8.74 5.52 -16.69
N THR A 125 7.98 4.66 -16.02
CA THR A 125 6.56 4.94 -15.71
C THR A 125 6.33 5.38 -14.28
N SER A 126 7.28 5.13 -13.39
CA SER A 126 7.25 5.60 -12.01
C SER A 126 8.64 5.69 -11.39
N ALA A 127 8.91 6.81 -10.73
CA ALA A 127 10.02 6.97 -9.79
C ALA A 127 9.45 6.91 -8.36
N PRO A 128 10.12 6.25 -7.40
CA PRO A 128 9.70 6.29 -6.02
C PRO A 128 9.93 7.67 -5.43
N HIS A 129 9.22 7.96 -4.35
CA HIS A 129 9.36 9.22 -3.62
C HIS A 129 10.70 9.32 -2.88
N SER A 130 11.26 8.16 -2.48
CA SER A 130 12.55 8.08 -1.78
C SER A 130 13.68 7.69 -2.72
N ARG A 131 14.74 8.51 -2.76
CA ARG A 131 15.96 8.25 -3.54
C ARG A 131 16.88 7.19 -2.91
N ASP A 132 16.65 6.85 -1.65
CA ASP A 132 17.50 5.90 -0.91
C ASP A 132 17.10 4.44 -1.17
N LEU A 133 15.86 4.22 -1.61
CA LEU A 133 15.35 2.89 -1.91
C LEU A 133 15.94 2.38 -3.22
N LEU A 134 16.39 1.13 -3.22
CA LEU A 134 17.20 0.52 -4.28
C LEU A 134 18.49 1.28 -4.65
N ALA A 135 18.95 2.26 -3.85
CA ALA A 135 20.18 3.03 -4.13
C ALA A 135 21.45 2.14 -4.22
N GLY A 136 21.38 0.92 -3.68
CA GLY A 136 22.43 -0.08 -3.83
C GLY A 136 22.59 -0.61 -5.27
N ILE A 137 21.55 -0.53 -6.11
CA ILE A 137 21.56 -1.09 -7.47
C ILE A 137 22.64 -0.43 -8.35
N PRO A 138 22.70 0.91 -8.50
CA PRO A 138 23.77 1.55 -9.27
C PRO A 138 25.17 1.18 -8.79
N ALA A 139 25.39 1.18 -7.46
CA ALA A 139 26.67 0.85 -6.87
C ALA A 139 27.06 -0.62 -7.08
N ALA A 140 26.09 -1.54 -7.04
CA ALA A 140 26.31 -2.96 -7.30
C ALA A 140 26.68 -3.20 -8.77
N LEU A 141 25.89 -2.62 -9.70
CA LEU A 141 26.13 -2.75 -11.15
C LEU A 141 27.46 -2.13 -11.59
N ALA A 142 27.87 -1.00 -10.99
CA ALA A 142 29.14 -0.34 -11.30
C ALA A 142 30.38 -1.20 -10.99
N ARG A 143 30.27 -2.17 -10.07
CA ARG A 143 31.41 -3.04 -9.70
C ARG A 143 31.77 -4.05 -10.79
N ARG A 144 30.85 -4.36 -11.72
CA ARG A 144 31.04 -5.27 -12.86
C ARG A 144 31.69 -6.62 -12.51
N THR A 145 31.35 -7.17 -11.34
CA THR A 145 31.90 -8.45 -10.86
C THR A 145 31.26 -9.68 -11.52
N ALA A 146 30.09 -9.51 -12.13
CA ALA A 146 29.29 -10.55 -12.78
C ALA A 146 28.42 -9.94 -13.90
N GLN A 147 27.57 -10.74 -14.55
CA GLN A 147 26.63 -10.21 -15.54
C GLN A 147 25.60 -9.29 -14.85
N PRO A 148 25.16 -8.18 -15.49
CA PRO A 148 24.22 -7.24 -14.88
C PRO A 148 22.94 -7.87 -14.33
N LEU A 149 22.38 -8.86 -15.05
CA LEU A 149 21.21 -9.62 -14.62
C LEU A 149 21.45 -10.40 -13.33
N GLU A 150 22.60 -11.08 -13.23
CA GLU A 150 22.99 -11.85 -12.04
C GLU A 150 23.09 -10.91 -10.84
N ILE A 151 23.80 -9.79 -10.99
CA ILE A 151 23.94 -8.76 -9.94
C ILE A 151 22.57 -8.24 -9.50
N LEU A 152 21.68 -7.91 -10.43
CA LEU A 152 20.33 -7.46 -10.09
C LEU A 152 19.56 -8.53 -9.33
N SER A 153 19.54 -9.76 -9.83
CA SER A 153 18.81 -10.86 -9.20
C SER A 153 19.30 -11.13 -7.77
N GLU A 154 20.62 -11.07 -7.53
CA GLU A 154 21.23 -11.19 -6.21
C GLU A 154 20.84 -10.03 -5.28
N VAL A 155 20.84 -8.79 -5.77
CA VAL A 155 20.40 -7.62 -4.99
C VAL A 155 18.94 -7.79 -4.57
N LEU A 156 18.06 -8.21 -5.48
CA LEU A 156 16.64 -8.43 -5.21
C LEU A 156 16.41 -9.58 -4.23
N ALA A 157 17.11 -10.70 -4.41
CA ALA A 157 17.08 -11.83 -3.48
C ALA A 157 17.72 -11.49 -2.11
N GLY A 158 18.56 -10.46 -2.06
CA GLY A 158 19.22 -9.96 -0.85
C GLY A 158 18.45 -8.90 -0.06
N LEU A 159 17.34 -8.37 -0.59
CA LEU A 159 16.57 -7.33 0.09
C LEU A 159 15.98 -7.84 1.41
N ASP A 160 16.30 -7.19 2.53
CA ASP A 160 15.76 -7.57 3.83
C ASP A 160 14.24 -7.32 3.87
N PRO A 161 13.39 -8.36 3.99
CA PRO A 161 11.95 -8.17 4.10
C PRO A 161 11.53 -7.39 5.36
N GLY A 162 12.33 -7.41 6.43
CA GLY A 162 12.03 -6.75 7.70
C GLY A 162 12.09 -5.23 7.63
N ARG A 163 12.95 -4.66 6.77
CA ARG A 163 13.16 -3.21 6.67
C ARG A 163 11.93 -2.43 6.21
N HIS A 164 10.94 -3.10 5.61
CA HIS A 164 9.71 -2.48 5.13
C HIS A 164 8.62 -2.40 6.17
N GLY A 165 8.76 -3.04 7.32
CA GLY A 165 7.77 -3.01 8.39
C GLY A 165 7.33 -4.41 8.84
N PRO A 166 6.49 -4.46 9.88
CA PRO A 166 6.10 -5.70 10.54
C PRO A 166 5.00 -6.48 9.82
N ALA A 167 4.46 -5.98 8.70
CA ALA A 167 3.38 -6.63 7.97
C ALA A 167 3.75 -8.06 7.54
N ARG A 168 2.92 -9.02 7.93
CA ARG A 168 3.05 -10.43 7.53
C ARG A 168 1.68 -10.99 7.15
N LEU A 169 1.68 -11.88 6.16
CA LEU A 169 0.50 -12.59 5.71
C LEU A 169 0.79 -14.09 5.73
N ALA A 170 0.15 -14.82 6.63
CA ALA A 170 0.17 -16.28 6.59
C ALA A 170 -0.78 -16.74 5.49
N VAL A 171 -0.26 -17.43 4.48
CA VAL A 171 -1.03 -17.92 3.33
C VAL A 171 -0.83 -19.43 3.19
N PRO A 172 -1.69 -20.25 3.83
CA PRO A 172 -1.55 -21.71 3.82
C PRO A 172 -1.76 -22.32 2.42
N LYS A 173 -2.59 -21.67 1.60
CA LYS A 173 -2.91 -22.07 0.23
C LYS A 173 -3.02 -20.85 -0.69
N PRO A 174 -2.72 -20.98 -1.99
CA PRO A 174 -2.96 -19.90 -2.95
C PRO A 174 -4.43 -19.50 -3.01
N PHE A 175 -4.70 -18.20 -3.15
CA PHE A 175 -6.06 -17.64 -3.25
C PHE A 175 -6.23 -16.81 -4.52
N PRO A 176 -7.38 -16.90 -5.22
CA PRO A 176 -7.62 -16.19 -6.48
C PRO A 176 -7.47 -14.67 -6.43
N CYS A 177 -7.60 -14.05 -5.26
CA CYS A 177 -7.57 -12.61 -5.08
C CYS A 177 -6.16 -12.04 -4.80
N GLY A 178 -5.18 -12.90 -4.53
CA GLY A 178 -3.77 -12.51 -4.42
C GLY A 178 -3.34 -12.00 -3.05
N ILE A 179 -2.03 -12.04 -2.79
CA ILE A 179 -1.41 -11.58 -1.53
C ILE A 179 -1.83 -10.15 -1.17
N THR A 180 -1.75 -9.20 -2.11
CA THR A 180 -2.00 -7.79 -1.83
C THR A 180 -3.45 -7.52 -1.44
N ASP A 181 -4.42 -8.15 -2.11
CA ASP A 181 -5.84 -8.01 -1.75
C ASP A 181 -6.15 -8.62 -0.38
N LEU A 182 -5.61 -9.82 -0.13
CA LEU A 182 -5.74 -10.49 1.17
C LEU A 182 -5.19 -9.62 2.31
N TRP A 183 -4.02 -9.03 2.09
CA TRP A 183 -3.41 -8.10 3.02
C TRP A 183 -4.28 -6.87 3.26
N ASN A 184 -4.76 -6.22 2.19
CA ASN A 184 -5.56 -5.00 2.31
C ASN A 184 -6.87 -5.24 3.08
N LYS A 185 -7.53 -6.37 2.85
CA LYS A 185 -8.75 -6.75 3.58
C LYS A 185 -8.47 -6.98 5.06
N GLY A 186 -7.45 -7.77 5.39
CA GLY A 186 -7.07 -8.00 6.79
C GLY A 186 -6.60 -6.71 7.48
N LEU A 187 -5.80 -5.89 6.80
CA LEU A 187 -5.34 -4.60 7.31
C LEU A 187 -6.50 -3.64 7.56
N ARG A 188 -7.51 -3.61 6.69
CA ARG A 188 -8.73 -2.80 6.88
C ARG A 188 -9.42 -3.15 8.20
N ALA A 189 -9.61 -4.45 8.46
CA ALA A 189 -10.20 -4.93 9.70
C ALA A 189 -9.34 -4.61 10.93
N LEU A 190 -8.03 -4.80 10.83
CA LEU A 190 -7.09 -4.46 11.91
C LEU A 190 -7.08 -2.96 12.21
N ARG A 191 -7.16 -2.09 11.19
CA ARG A 191 -7.24 -0.64 11.37
C ARG A 191 -8.48 -0.25 12.16
N GLN A 192 -9.62 -0.82 11.80
CA GLN A 192 -10.88 -0.58 12.49
C GLN A 192 -10.80 -1.03 13.95
N ALA A 193 -10.39 -2.28 14.19
CA ALA A 193 -10.29 -2.86 15.53
C ALA A 193 -9.36 -2.07 16.46
N VAL A 194 -8.20 -1.64 15.94
CA VAL A 194 -7.22 -0.87 16.68
C VAL A 194 -7.75 0.54 16.99
N PHE A 195 -8.41 1.21 16.04
CA PHE A 195 -8.94 2.55 16.25
C PHE A 195 -10.09 2.59 17.26
N ASP A 196 -11.00 1.62 17.17
CA ASP A 196 -12.15 1.49 18.07
C ASP A 196 -11.74 1.16 19.51
N GLY A 197 -10.45 0.86 19.75
CA GLY A 197 -9.94 0.49 21.06
C GLY A 197 -10.37 -0.90 21.51
N SER A 198 -10.81 -1.75 20.57
CA SER A 198 -11.18 -3.15 20.86
C SER A 198 -9.98 -4.02 21.24
N VAL A 199 -8.77 -3.58 20.86
CA VAL A 199 -7.51 -4.26 21.18
C VAL A 199 -7.07 -3.94 22.62
N PRO A 200 -6.98 -4.94 23.52
CA PRO A 200 -6.58 -4.73 24.91
C PRO A 200 -5.19 -4.11 25.04
N ALA A 201 -5.01 -3.30 26.09
CA ALA A 201 -3.70 -2.82 26.50
C ALA A 201 -2.74 -4.01 26.76
N GLY A 202 -1.48 -3.88 26.34
CA GLY A 202 -0.49 -4.95 26.48
C GLY A 202 -0.51 -6.01 25.36
N THR A 203 -1.45 -5.94 24.42
CA THR A 203 -1.43 -6.78 23.22
C THR A 203 -0.16 -6.52 22.39
N ALA A 204 0.56 -7.59 22.06
CA ALA A 204 1.75 -7.54 21.21
C ALA A 204 1.48 -7.99 19.76
N CYS A 205 0.42 -8.75 19.52
CA CYS A 205 0.07 -9.21 18.18
C CYS A 205 -1.43 -9.17 17.93
N ALA A 206 -1.83 -8.74 16.73
CA ALA A 206 -3.20 -8.79 16.24
C ALA A 206 -3.25 -9.51 14.89
N VAL A 207 -4.33 -10.24 14.67
CA VAL A 207 -4.56 -11.06 13.48
C VAL A 207 -5.98 -10.83 12.97
N ALA A 208 -6.12 -10.64 11.67
CA ALA A 208 -7.40 -10.65 10.97
C ALA A 208 -7.38 -11.65 9.82
N ASP A 209 -8.53 -12.21 9.46
CA ASP A 209 -8.60 -12.99 8.22
C ASP A 209 -8.45 -12.07 7.00
N GLY A 210 -7.80 -12.58 5.95
CA GLY A 210 -7.58 -11.84 4.71
C GLY A 210 -8.74 -11.92 3.71
N LEU A 211 -9.84 -12.62 4.00
CA LEU A 211 -10.91 -12.85 3.01
C LEU A 211 -12.04 -11.83 3.12
N THR A 212 -12.55 -11.67 4.33
CA THR A 212 -13.63 -10.72 4.64
C THR A 212 -13.17 -9.71 5.70
N GLY A 213 -12.24 -10.11 6.57
CA GLY A 213 -11.80 -9.30 7.70
C GLY A 213 -12.74 -9.36 8.90
N ASP A 214 -13.73 -10.26 8.88
CA ASP A 214 -14.73 -10.38 9.94
C ASP A 214 -14.19 -11.09 11.19
N ALA A 215 -13.18 -11.94 11.04
CA ALA A 215 -12.55 -12.66 12.14
C ALA A 215 -11.27 -11.94 12.57
N VAL A 216 -11.34 -11.22 13.69
CA VAL A 216 -10.21 -10.52 14.31
C VAL A 216 -9.92 -11.09 15.69
N ALA A 217 -8.64 -11.27 16.01
CA ALA A 217 -8.18 -11.66 17.35
C ALA A 217 -6.81 -11.06 17.66
N TRP A 218 -6.38 -11.24 18.90
CA TRP A 218 -5.14 -10.68 19.43
C TRP A 218 -4.57 -11.55 20.55
N GLY A 219 -3.28 -11.36 20.86
CA GLY A 219 -2.57 -12.11 21.89
C GLY A 219 -1.30 -11.42 22.37
N ALA A 220 -0.71 -11.96 23.45
CA ALA A 220 0.58 -11.50 23.96
C ALA A 220 1.75 -11.98 23.09
N SER A 221 1.50 -12.95 22.21
CA SER A 221 2.42 -13.49 21.22
C SER A 221 1.72 -13.70 19.88
N ARG A 222 2.50 -13.92 18.81
CA ARG A 222 1.98 -14.28 17.48
C ARG A 222 1.19 -15.58 17.55
N GLU A 223 1.72 -16.56 18.27
CA GLU A 223 1.15 -17.90 18.39
C GLU A 223 -0.20 -17.85 19.11
N GLU A 224 -0.30 -17.11 20.22
CA GLU A 224 -1.56 -16.90 20.94
C GLU A 224 -2.60 -16.20 20.07
N ALA A 225 -2.21 -15.14 19.36
CA ALA A 225 -3.12 -14.39 18.50
C ALA A 225 -3.66 -15.28 17.37
N LEU A 226 -2.82 -16.13 16.77
CA LEU A 226 -3.24 -17.10 15.75
C LEU A 226 -4.17 -18.19 16.29
N VAL A 227 -3.91 -18.69 17.50
CA VAL A 227 -4.81 -19.67 18.14
C VAL A 227 -6.19 -19.04 18.41
N ALA A 228 -6.22 -17.85 19.00
CA ALA A 228 -7.47 -17.12 19.24
C ALA A 228 -8.22 -16.79 17.94
N TRP A 229 -7.48 -16.40 16.90
CA TRP A 229 -8.03 -16.10 15.58
C TRP A 229 -8.69 -17.34 14.94
N ARG A 230 -8.07 -18.53 15.01
CA ARG A 230 -8.66 -19.75 14.45
C ARG A 230 -10.02 -20.10 15.07
N VAL A 231 -10.21 -19.82 16.36
CA VAL A 231 -11.51 -19.97 17.03
C VAL A 231 -12.53 -19.02 16.40
N ARG A 232 -12.18 -17.74 16.23
CA ARG A 232 -13.06 -16.74 15.60
C ARG A 232 -13.45 -17.12 14.17
N VAL A 233 -12.50 -17.60 13.37
CA VAL A 233 -12.76 -18.06 12.00
C VAL A 233 -13.75 -19.23 11.97
N ALA A 234 -13.73 -20.11 12.98
CA ALA A 234 -14.70 -21.19 13.07
C ALA A 234 -16.13 -20.69 13.40
N ASP A 235 -16.24 -19.58 14.14
CA ASP A 235 -17.50 -19.00 14.61
C ASP A 235 -18.24 -18.15 13.56
N VAL A 236 -17.54 -17.55 12.58
CA VAL A 236 -18.12 -16.67 11.54
C VAL A 236 -18.98 -17.43 10.49
N ARG A 237 -19.46 -18.63 10.81
CA ARG A 237 -20.33 -19.43 9.93
C ARG A 237 -21.79 -18.93 9.97
N PRO A 238 -22.52 -18.94 8.84
CA PRO A 238 -22.15 -19.46 7.53
C PRO A 238 -21.40 -18.43 6.67
N TRP A 239 -20.26 -18.85 6.13
CA TRP A 239 -19.58 -18.10 5.08
C TRP A 239 -20.52 -17.98 3.87
N PRO A 240 -20.67 -16.79 3.25
CA PRO A 240 -21.57 -16.63 2.12
C PRO A 240 -21.21 -17.68 1.08
N SER A 241 -22.18 -18.56 0.80
CA SER A 241 -22.07 -19.49 -0.32
C SER A 241 -21.87 -18.63 -1.57
N ARG A 242 -21.02 -19.07 -2.50
CA ARG A 242 -20.73 -18.32 -3.74
C ARG A 242 -21.98 -18.04 -4.59
N THR A 243 -23.14 -18.54 -4.18
CA THR A 243 -24.39 -18.66 -4.93
C THR A 243 -25.44 -17.59 -4.69
N GLU A 244 -25.32 -16.75 -3.67
CA GLU A 244 -26.29 -15.65 -3.49
C GLU A 244 -25.61 -14.31 -3.78
N ALA A 245 -25.62 -13.94 -5.06
CA ALA A 245 -25.56 -12.54 -5.42
C ALA A 245 -26.68 -11.82 -4.65
N ALA A 246 -26.32 -10.86 -3.79
CA ALA A 246 -27.30 -9.95 -3.21
C ALA A 246 -28.12 -9.32 -4.37
N PRO A 247 -29.46 -9.29 -4.28
CA PRO A 247 -30.25 -8.62 -5.29
C PRO A 247 -29.99 -7.11 -5.20
N GLY A 248 -29.38 -6.55 -6.25
CA GLY A 248 -29.51 -5.14 -6.59
C GLY A 248 -28.83 -4.13 -5.66
N ILE A 249 -27.50 -4.16 -5.56
CA ILE A 249 -26.75 -2.89 -5.43
C ILE A 249 -26.55 -2.37 -6.87
N PRO A 250 -27.23 -1.29 -7.30
CA PRO A 250 -26.97 -0.67 -8.60
C PRO A 250 -25.53 -0.18 -8.61
N GLY A 251 -24.67 -0.84 -9.38
CA GLY A 251 -23.22 -0.57 -9.43
C GLY A 251 -22.32 -1.80 -9.24
N GLU A 252 -22.82 -2.89 -8.65
CA GLU A 252 -22.05 -4.14 -8.48
C GLU A 252 -22.12 -5.08 -9.70
N GLU A 253 -23.08 -4.91 -10.60
CA GLU A 253 -23.15 -5.72 -11.83
C GLU A 253 -21.99 -5.42 -12.80
N ALA A 254 -21.40 -4.21 -12.74
CA ALA A 254 -20.20 -3.88 -13.50
C ALA A 254 -18.94 -4.65 -13.03
N TRP A 255 -18.94 -5.20 -11.81
CA TRP A 255 -17.84 -5.99 -11.27
C TRP A 255 -17.96 -7.48 -11.60
N LYS A 256 -19.13 -7.93 -12.08
CA LYS A 256 -19.41 -9.36 -12.35
C LYS A 256 -18.93 -9.84 -13.73
N GLU A 257 -18.58 -8.95 -14.66
CA GLU A 257 -18.18 -9.35 -16.02
C GLU A 257 -16.69 -9.15 -16.38
N LYS A 258 -15.86 -8.53 -15.53
CA LYS A 258 -14.42 -8.34 -15.85
C LYS A 258 -13.49 -8.34 -14.63
N ALA A 259 -13.79 -9.08 -13.56
CA ALA A 259 -12.71 -9.42 -12.63
C ALA A 259 -11.86 -10.49 -13.30
N PRO A 260 -10.62 -10.23 -13.73
CA PRO A 260 -9.74 -11.33 -14.06
C PRO A 260 -9.52 -12.04 -12.73
N THR A 261 -10.11 -13.22 -12.56
CA THR A 261 -9.73 -14.15 -11.50
C THR A 261 -8.30 -14.55 -11.78
N GLY A 262 -7.36 -13.67 -11.46
CA GLY A 262 -5.99 -13.74 -11.94
C GLY A 262 -5.13 -14.63 -11.05
N LEU A 263 -5.67 -15.75 -10.64
CA LEU A 263 -4.87 -16.90 -10.31
C LEU A 263 -5.67 -18.07 -10.86
N ASP A 264 -5.04 -18.88 -11.70
CA ASP A 264 -5.66 -20.07 -12.30
C ASP A 264 -5.99 -21.17 -11.26
N ALA A 265 -5.84 -20.86 -9.97
CA ALA A 265 -6.08 -21.74 -8.85
C ALA A 265 -7.57 -21.71 -8.42
N PRO A 266 -8.18 -22.88 -8.12
CA PRO A 266 -9.51 -22.91 -7.53
C PRO A 266 -9.48 -22.30 -6.12
N MET A 267 -10.58 -21.67 -5.72
CA MET A 267 -10.76 -21.16 -4.35
C MET A 267 -10.57 -22.31 -3.34
N PRO A 268 -9.62 -22.21 -2.39
CA PRO A 268 -9.46 -23.22 -1.35
C PRO A 268 -10.74 -23.43 -0.55
N LYS A 269 -10.95 -24.66 -0.04
CA LYS A 269 -12.05 -24.93 0.89
C LYS A 269 -11.93 -23.98 2.08
N ARG A 270 -13.00 -23.25 2.40
CA ARG A 270 -13.04 -22.31 3.54
C ARG A 270 -13.17 -23.06 4.86
N VAL A 271 -12.04 -23.60 5.32
CA VAL A 271 -11.84 -24.18 6.66
C VAL A 271 -10.71 -23.40 7.35
N PRO A 272 -10.70 -23.29 8.70
CA PRO A 272 -9.74 -22.46 9.42
C PRO A 272 -8.28 -22.65 9.02
N GLU A 273 -7.89 -23.87 8.65
CA GLU A 273 -6.52 -24.23 8.24
C GLU A 273 -6.12 -23.65 6.88
N ASN A 274 -7.09 -23.26 6.05
CA ASN A 274 -6.83 -22.69 4.73
C ASN A 274 -7.01 -21.17 4.70
N ILE A 275 -7.61 -20.55 5.72
CA ILE A 275 -7.89 -19.11 5.70
C ILE A 275 -6.57 -18.33 5.81
N PRO A 276 -6.34 -17.32 4.96
CA PRO A 276 -5.18 -16.46 5.07
C PRO A 276 -5.35 -15.51 6.25
N ALA A 277 -4.24 -15.19 6.92
CA ALA A 277 -4.25 -14.34 8.10
C ALA A 277 -3.28 -13.18 7.92
N ALA A 278 -3.80 -11.94 7.99
CA ALA A 278 -2.99 -10.74 8.13
C ALA A 278 -2.54 -10.62 9.57
N ILE A 279 -1.23 -10.57 9.79
CA ILE A 279 -0.59 -10.62 11.10
C ILE A 279 0.18 -9.31 11.31
N LEU A 280 -0.06 -8.68 12.46
CA LEU A 280 0.58 -7.45 12.87
C LEU A 280 1.22 -7.58 14.23
N ARG A 281 2.45 -7.10 14.34
CA ARG A 281 3.06 -6.78 15.64
C ARG A 281 2.60 -5.40 16.06
N LEU A 282 2.06 -5.31 17.26
CA LEU A 282 1.61 -4.06 17.85
C LEU A 282 2.66 -3.56 18.83
N GLU A 283 3.17 -2.37 18.57
CA GLU A 283 4.07 -1.69 19.50
C GLU A 283 3.26 -1.02 20.62
N THR A 284 3.85 -0.99 21.81
CA THR A 284 3.29 -0.23 22.93
C THR A 284 3.48 1.26 22.62
N PRO A 285 2.40 2.05 22.57
CA PRO A 285 2.50 3.48 22.36
C PRO A 285 3.25 4.10 23.55
N PRO A 286 3.97 5.20 23.33
CA PRO A 286 4.66 5.89 24.42
C PRO A 286 3.68 6.30 25.52
N ALA A 287 4.17 6.38 26.75
CA ALA A 287 3.39 6.95 27.85
C ALA A 287 2.97 8.39 27.49
N PRO A 288 1.72 8.80 27.77
CA PRO A 288 1.23 10.12 27.39
C PRO A 288 2.07 11.22 28.04
N SER A 289 2.65 12.11 27.23
CA SER A 289 3.37 13.31 27.68
C SER A 289 2.51 14.59 27.65
N ILE A 290 1.31 14.52 27.05
CA ILE A 290 0.42 15.66 26.80
C ILE A 290 -1.06 15.25 26.98
N PRO A 291 -1.95 16.18 27.37
CA PRO A 291 -3.37 15.93 27.47
C PRO A 291 -4.00 15.50 26.13
N GLY A 292 -4.72 14.39 26.15
CA GLY A 292 -5.42 13.81 25.01
C GLY A 292 -5.34 12.28 25.03
N ASP A 293 -6.07 11.64 24.13
CA ASP A 293 -6.11 10.18 24.06
C ASP A 293 -5.17 9.71 22.96
N TRP A 294 -4.10 9.02 23.33
CA TRP A 294 -3.26 8.37 22.33
C TRP A 294 -4.00 7.20 21.70
N LYS A 295 -4.14 7.25 20.38
CA LYS A 295 -4.66 6.17 19.55
C LYS A 295 -3.51 5.57 18.76
N ARG A 296 -3.70 4.33 18.33
CA ARG A 296 -2.82 3.65 17.40
C ARG A 296 -3.46 3.72 16.01
N LEU A 297 -2.72 4.15 15.01
CA LEU A 297 -3.07 3.95 13.60
C LEU A 297 -2.11 2.94 13.00
N LEU A 298 -2.54 2.30 11.91
CA LEU A 298 -1.72 1.34 11.18
C LEU A 298 -1.35 1.90 9.81
N ALA A 299 -0.07 1.89 9.50
CA ALA A 299 0.44 2.19 8.18
C ALA A 299 0.19 1.03 7.21
N ASP A 300 0.33 1.27 5.91
CA ASP A 300 0.14 0.24 4.88
C ASP A 300 1.11 -0.94 5.07
N ASN A 301 2.28 -0.69 5.63
CA ASN A 301 3.30 -1.68 5.97
C ASN A 301 3.14 -2.32 7.35
N GLY A 302 2.00 -2.08 7.98
CA GLY A 302 1.69 -2.62 9.30
C GLY A 302 2.40 -1.93 10.45
N ALA A 303 3.21 -0.89 10.20
CA ALA A 303 3.80 -0.12 11.28
C ALA A 303 2.71 0.55 12.13
N VAL A 304 2.89 0.54 13.44
CA VAL A 304 2.02 1.26 14.37
C VAL A 304 2.48 2.70 14.44
N VAL A 305 1.58 3.64 14.16
CA VAL A 305 1.81 5.07 14.31
C VAL A 305 0.96 5.59 15.46
N PRO A 306 1.55 5.99 16.59
CA PRO A 306 0.81 6.65 17.65
C PRO A 306 0.31 8.01 17.14
N VAL A 307 -0.94 8.31 17.40
CA VAL A 307 -1.53 9.63 17.12
C VAL A 307 -2.23 10.15 18.36
N LEU A 308 -2.09 11.44 18.60
CA LEU A 308 -2.87 12.14 19.61
C LEU A 308 -4.25 12.43 19.04
N ALA A 309 -5.29 11.81 19.58
CA ALA A 309 -6.67 12.14 19.27
C ALA A 309 -7.18 13.23 20.21
N ARG A 310 -7.66 14.33 19.62
CA ARG A 310 -8.24 15.46 20.35
C ARG A 310 -9.69 15.64 19.93
N PRO A 311 -10.64 15.65 20.90
CA PRO A 311 -12.02 15.94 20.59
C PRO A 311 -12.15 17.39 20.13
N ASP A 312 -13.06 17.59 19.18
CA ASP A 312 -13.40 18.89 18.61
C ASP A 312 -14.92 19.10 18.76
N PRO A 313 -15.44 20.34 18.87
CA PRO A 313 -16.88 20.57 19.05
C PRO A 313 -17.78 19.91 17.99
N ASN A 314 -17.25 19.73 16.77
CA ASN A 314 -17.95 19.10 15.65
C ASN A 314 -17.11 17.94 15.07
N GLY A 315 -16.34 17.18 15.85
CA GLY A 315 -15.55 16.07 15.31
C GLY A 315 -14.33 15.73 16.15
N PHE A 316 -13.20 15.47 15.49
CA PHE A 316 -11.92 15.27 16.15
C PHE A 316 -10.75 15.63 15.25
N THR A 317 -9.59 15.86 15.85
CA THR A 317 -8.31 16.00 15.15
C THR A 317 -7.36 14.89 15.61
N LEU A 318 -6.76 14.18 14.67
CA LEU A 318 -5.65 13.25 14.88
C LEU A 318 -4.34 13.96 14.53
N ILE A 319 -3.34 13.86 15.39
CA ILE A 319 -2.03 14.48 15.18
C ILE A 319 -0.97 13.38 15.35
N GLY A 320 -0.07 13.22 14.38
CA GLY A 320 1.00 12.24 14.50
C GLY A 320 1.91 12.47 15.70
N ASP A 321 2.49 11.39 16.22
CA ASP A 321 3.48 11.43 17.30
C ASP A 321 4.59 12.46 17.08
N ARG A 322 5.21 12.46 15.89
CA ARG A 322 6.34 13.36 15.62
C ARG A 322 5.88 14.80 15.43
N ALA A 323 4.73 15.02 14.80
CA ALA A 323 4.14 16.35 14.72
C ALA A 323 3.76 16.90 16.10
N ALA A 324 3.16 16.07 16.96
CA ALA A 324 2.78 16.44 18.32
C ALA A 324 4.01 16.74 19.20
N ALA A 325 5.11 16.00 19.03
CA ALA A 325 6.36 16.25 19.74
C ALA A 325 7.07 17.53 19.27
N ALA A 326 6.91 17.89 17.99
CA ALA A 326 7.59 19.05 17.40
C ALA A 326 6.87 20.39 17.63
N ILE A 327 5.57 20.37 17.96
CA ILE A 327 4.75 21.58 18.12
C ILE A 327 4.37 21.80 19.59
N PRO A 328 4.53 23.01 20.15
CA PRO A 328 4.11 23.30 21.52
C PRO A 328 2.61 22.98 21.75
N PRO A 329 2.23 22.35 22.88
CA PRO A 329 0.86 21.86 23.14
C PRO A 329 -0.28 22.89 23.05
N GLY A 330 0.01 24.20 23.05
CA GLY A 330 -1.00 25.27 22.89
C GLY A 330 -1.07 25.89 21.49
N GLU A 331 -0.17 25.54 20.57
CA GLU A 331 -0.06 26.23 19.28
C GLU A 331 -0.75 25.51 18.12
N ILE A 332 -1.00 24.21 18.27
CA ILE A 332 -1.49 23.34 17.18
C ILE A 332 -2.80 23.88 16.58
N ASP A 333 -3.77 24.26 17.42
CA ASP A 333 -5.07 24.71 16.92
C ASP A 333 -4.98 26.03 16.17
N GLY A 334 -4.19 26.97 16.69
CA GLY A 334 -3.94 28.26 16.04
C GLY A 334 -3.24 28.09 14.69
N ARG A 335 -2.25 27.19 14.61
CA ARG A 335 -1.54 26.85 13.37
C ARG A 335 -2.48 26.23 12.34
N LEU A 336 -3.26 25.20 12.72
CA LEU A 336 -4.22 24.54 11.82
C LEU A 336 -5.33 25.51 11.34
N ALA A 337 -5.81 26.40 12.21
CA ALA A 337 -6.80 27.40 11.84
C ALA A 337 -6.27 28.41 10.81
N ARG A 338 -5.02 28.89 10.97
CA ARG A 338 -4.37 29.79 10.00
C ARG A 338 -4.22 29.14 8.63
N ALA A 339 -3.76 27.89 8.59
CA ALA A 339 -3.60 27.14 7.35
C ALA A 339 -4.93 26.91 6.63
N GLY A 340 -5.97 26.50 7.38
CA GLY A 340 -7.32 26.38 6.83
C GLY A 340 -7.85 27.70 6.23
N ALA A 341 -7.57 28.84 6.88
CA ALA A 341 -7.96 30.14 6.37
C ALA A 341 -7.17 30.58 5.12
N ALA A 342 -5.86 30.26 5.06
CA ALA A 342 -5.00 30.56 3.93
C ALA A 342 -5.40 29.75 2.67
N SER A 343 -5.68 28.45 2.81
CA SER A 343 -6.04 27.60 1.68
C SER A 343 -7.41 27.92 1.06
N ARG A 344 -8.40 28.36 1.85
CA ARG A 344 -9.69 28.82 1.32
C ARG A 344 -9.57 30.02 0.38
N ARG A 345 -8.49 30.81 0.49
CA ARG A 345 -8.19 31.91 -0.43
C ARG A 345 -7.54 31.43 -1.72
N ALA A 346 -6.83 30.29 -1.69
CA ALA A 346 -6.12 29.73 -2.84
C ALA A 346 -6.99 28.79 -3.70
N PHE A 347 -7.97 28.11 -3.09
CA PHE A 347 -8.90 27.21 -3.77
C PHE A 347 -10.35 27.70 -3.57
N PRO A 348 -10.80 28.73 -4.31
CA PRO A 348 -12.17 29.28 -4.18
C PRO A 348 -13.25 28.39 -4.79
N GLN A 349 -12.93 27.20 -5.30
CA GLN A 349 -13.91 26.31 -5.90
C GLN A 349 -14.90 25.81 -4.83
N ARG A 350 -16.06 26.46 -4.80
CA ARG A 350 -17.31 25.79 -4.44
C ARG A 350 -17.46 24.68 -5.48
N HIS A 351 -17.12 23.45 -5.13
CA HIS A 351 -17.71 22.33 -5.84
C HIS A 351 -19.23 22.51 -5.72
N GLU A 352 -19.92 22.64 -6.85
CA GLU A 352 -21.38 22.60 -6.86
C GLU A 352 -21.75 21.16 -6.49
N TYR A 353 -22.40 21.00 -5.34
CA TYR A 353 -22.70 19.71 -4.77
C TYR A 353 -24.11 19.27 -5.16
N PRO A 354 -24.36 17.96 -5.34
CA PRO A 354 -25.71 17.44 -5.48
C PRO A 354 -26.52 17.76 -4.22
N GLU A 355 -27.75 18.26 -4.38
CA GLU A 355 -28.64 18.61 -3.27
C GLU A 355 -29.05 17.39 -2.39
N GLU A 356 -28.71 16.17 -2.82
CA GLU A 356 -29.22 14.91 -2.25
C GLU A 356 -28.25 14.17 -1.31
N LEU A 357 -27.13 14.78 -0.86
CA LEU A 357 -26.23 14.09 0.08
C LEU A 357 -26.90 13.87 1.45
N PRO A 358 -26.78 12.65 2.04
CA PRO A 358 -27.43 12.30 3.30
C PRO A 358 -26.90 13.11 4.51
N PRO A 359 -27.69 13.22 5.61
CA PRO A 359 -27.58 14.27 6.64
C PRO A 359 -26.38 14.19 7.61
N LYS A 360 -25.31 13.46 7.28
CA LYS A 360 -24.05 13.45 8.05
C LYS A 360 -22.82 13.39 7.16
N ALA A 361 -22.75 14.28 6.17
CA ALA A 361 -21.49 14.53 5.48
C ALA A 361 -20.41 14.95 6.50
N CYS A 362 -19.19 14.45 6.29
CA CYS A 362 -18.03 14.87 7.05
C CYS A 362 -16.98 15.43 6.10
N THR A 363 -16.30 16.47 6.54
CA THR A 363 -15.12 17.01 5.88
C THR A 363 -13.88 16.45 6.54
N VAL A 364 -13.03 15.77 5.77
CA VAL A 364 -11.72 15.29 6.18
C VAL A 364 -10.68 16.20 5.55
N THR A 365 -9.90 16.90 6.37
CA THR A 365 -8.78 17.73 5.92
C THR A 365 -7.46 17.16 6.42
N THR A 366 -6.51 16.94 5.53
CA THR A 366 -5.16 16.49 5.86
C THR A 366 -4.20 17.67 5.77
N TYR A 367 -3.31 17.77 6.76
CA TYR A 367 -2.29 18.81 6.84
C TYR A 367 -0.91 18.18 7.01
N ARG A 368 0.09 18.74 6.35
CA ARG A 368 1.51 18.55 6.66
C ARG A 368 1.95 19.62 7.64
N LEU A 369 2.58 19.23 8.76
CA LEU A 369 2.93 20.15 9.84
C LEU A 369 4.43 20.36 10.01
N VAL A 370 5.23 19.46 9.44
CA VAL A 370 6.68 19.41 9.60
C VAL A 370 7.34 19.12 8.25
N ASP A 371 8.50 19.71 8.04
CA ASP A 371 9.40 19.26 6.98
C ASP A 371 9.98 17.89 7.39
N GLU A 372 9.54 16.83 6.72
CA GLU A 372 9.98 15.45 6.96
C GLU A 372 11.50 15.27 6.92
N ALA A 373 12.22 16.04 6.10
CA ALA A 373 13.66 15.90 5.92
C ALA A 373 14.45 16.51 7.09
N THR A 374 13.99 17.65 7.60
CA THR A 374 14.67 18.36 8.69
C THR A 374 14.06 18.09 10.06
N GLY A 375 12.86 17.50 10.12
CA GLY A 375 12.07 17.34 11.32
C GLY A 375 11.63 18.66 11.96
N LYS A 376 11.80 19.79 11.25
CA LYS A 376 11.53 21.13 11.80
C LYS A 376 10.07 21.51 11.57
N PRO A 377 9.39 22.10 12.58
CA PRO A 377 8.05 22.64 12.41
C PRO A 377 8.00 23.63 11.25
N ILE A 378 6.99 23.50 10.40
CA ILE A 378 6.64 24.47 9.37
C ILE A 378 5.25 25.04 9.66
N GLU A 379 4.87 26.13 8.97
CA GLU A 379 3.46 26.52 8.97
C GLU A 379 2.66 25.41 8.29
N PRO A 380 1.52 24.97 8.85
CA PRO A 380 0.79 23.85 8.29
C PRO A 380 0.40 24.10 6.84
N GLU A 381 0.67 23.13 6.00
CA GLU A 381 0.25 23.14 4.60
C GLU A 381 -0.88 22.13 4.44
N ARG A 382 -2.01 22.57 3.88
CA ARG A 382 -3.14 21.70 3.60
C ARG A 382 -2.81 20.85 2.38
N GLU A 383 -2.81 19.53 2.54
CA GLU A 383 -2.55 18.59 1.45
C GLU A 383 -3.83 18.27 0.68
N THR A 384 -4.88 17.88 1.40
CA THR A 384 -6.12 17.38 0.81
C THR A 384 -7.33 17.80 1.64
N GLU A 385 -8.47 17.96 0.97
CA GLU A 385 -9.79 18.04 1.58
C GLU A 385 -10.74 17.14 0.79
N ALA A 386 -11.47 16.29 1.49
CA ALA A 386 -12.49 15.43 0.93
C ALA A 386 -13.75 15.53 1.77
N GLN A 387 -14.90 15.65 1.12
CA GLN A 387 -16.19 15.37 1.75
C GLN A 387 -16.49 13.88 1.58
N SER A 388 -17.01 13.26 2.63
CA SER A 388 -17.45 11.88 2.60
C SER A 388 -18.78 11.74 3.35
N PRO A 389 -19.75 10.97 2.83
CA PRO A 389 -20.97 10.65 3.57
C PRO A 389 -20.67 9.83 4.84
N GLU A 390 -19.52 9.15 4.89
CA GLU A 390 -19.07 8.38 6.05
C GLU A 390 -17.55 8.45 6.18
N PHE A 391 -17.05 8.69 7.39
CA PHE A 391 -15.62 8.56 7.67
C PHE A 391 -15.25 7.11 7.94
N GLN A 392 -14.35 6.57 7.12
CA GLN A 392 -13.82 5.22 7.30
C GLN A 392 -12.35 5.28 7.74
N ILE A 393 -12.10 5.03 9.03
CA ILE A 393 -10.73 5.05 9.56
C ILE A 393 -9.82 4.04 8.85
N ALA A 394 -10.38 2.97 8.31
CA ALA A 394 -9.62 1.97 7.59
C ALA A 394 -8.91 2.51 6.32
N GLY A 395 -9.38 3.65 5.78
CA GLY A 395 -8.71 4.40 4.71
C GLY A 395 -7.59 5.33 5.17
N VAL A 396 -7.41 5.52 6.48
CA VAL A 396 -6.37 6.40 7.03
C VAL A 396 -5.05 5.62 7.20
N ASN A 397 -4.07 5.95 6.37
CA ASN A 397 -2.70 5.45 6.52
C ASN A 397 -1.97 6.25 7.62
N GLY A 398 -1.64 5.58 8.73
CA GLY A 398 -0.94 6.19 9.86
C GLY A 398 0.41 6.84 9.50
N GLU A 399 1.13 6.31 8.50
CA GLU A 399 2.45 6.84 8.10
C GLU A 399 2.35 8.29 7.60
N ARG A 400 1.30 8.61 6.83
CA ARG A 400 1.03 9.98 6.35
C ARG A 400 0.77 10.95 7.50
N LEU A 401 0.29 10.44 8.63
CA LEU A 401 -0.02 11.28 9.78
C LEU A 401 1.16 11.48 10.71
N ARG A 402 2.25 10.71 10.61
CA ARG A 402 3.42 10.80 11.50
C ARG A 402 3.93 12.25 11.65
N TRP A 403 4.01 12.98 10.54
CA TRP A 403 4.40 14.41 10.47
C TRP A 403 3.25 15.35 10.11
N GLY A 404 2.02 14.86 10.23
CA GLY A 404 0.82 15.54 9.78
C GLY A 404 -0.27 15.61 10.85
N ALA A 405 -1.42 16.14 10.41
CA ALA A 405 -2.66 16.06 11.15
C ALA A 405 -3.82 15.77 10.20
N LEU A 406 -4.80 15.03 10.71
CA LEU A 406 -6.08 14.80 10.07
C LEU A 406 -7.16 15.44 10.92
N ARG A 407 -7.93 16.35 10.34
CA ARG A 407 -9.06 16.98 10.99
C ARG A 407 -10.34 16.49 10.34
N LEU A 408 -11.21 15.92 11.16
CA LEU A 408 -12.56 15.54 10.77
C LEU A 408 -13.55 16.52 11.35
N ARG A 409 -14.46 17.01 10.51
CA ARG A 409 -15.60 17.84 10.92
C ARG A 409 -16.90 17.24 10.41
N TRP A 410 -17.86 17.04 11.30
CA TRP A 410 -19.24 16.76 10.97
C TRP A 410 -19.90 18.03 10.44
N GLU A 411 -20.61 17.92 9.33
CA GLU A 411 -21.49 18.98 8.87
C GLU A 411 -22.67 19.07 9.85
N LYS A 412 -23.05 20.30 10.20
CA LYS A 412 -24.24 20.50 11.03
C LYS A 412 -25.45 20.07 10.19
N PRO A 413 -26.38 19.28 10.76
CA PRO A 413 -27.60 18.91 10.07
C PRO A 413 -28.45 20.12 9.69
#